data_AF-A0A4Q2ZEP5-F1
#
_entry.id   AF-A0A4Q2ZEP5-F1
#
_cell.length_a   1.000
_cell.length_b   1.000
_cell.length_c   1.000
_cell.angle_alpha   90.00
_cell.angle_beta   90.00
_cell.angle_gamma   90.00
#
_symmetry.space_group_name_H-M   'P 1'
#
loop_
_entity.id
_entity.type
_entity.pdbx_description
1 polymer ?
#
loop_
_entity_poly.entity_id
_entity_poly.type
_entity_poly.pdbx_seq_one_letter_code
_entity_poly.pdbx_strand_id
1 'polypeptide(L)'
;MISISAAEIVAWKVPLDRYSFRPGERLASPPEASPFFSPGDELRDAGKPDDKNAPKLEWAVWNETTGTLVTKGSLGTMWPLRILLAPYDVPHQCRVRLDLFDTTEDEPLDKDAKPAATVEWIAKSGGKSHAMTAAGGRRIEVEADVMLDDARTMVNLRLEGIFQIPHQDRMKIKTVFNMKSGSSVWVAGDRSNRKGMEVRATATAVLMDGTPRTEAVRIQIDDQAVPISQPRRSLEKHRIDGKAWLFLAATELTDFFPGETVENQDPFAETVTEPGPPTKLEQLKTVAAPEALAKWFKGPVLDLRETIASTGIELTEGVDFAGYDVIAQSAVFLTTSDSEAEKLEQMLLSGSDRWPNPASVSCEDGGRIHVTSGSSQPAFVARGSDDENPVRRFDVEPIIGESGILQLNFRYQDNSSRASTVLVDSTVTVKNGEPVEIFRDGSETPVKLTGLIVEP
;
A
#
# COMPACT_ATOMS: atom_id res chain seq x y z
N MET A 1 13.44 -21.14 -13.19
CA MET A 1 13.20 -21.76 -11.86
C MET A 1 14.47 -21.53 -11.05
N ILE A 2 14.46 -20.48 -10.23
CA ILE A 2 15.64 -19.75 -9.68
C ILE A 2 16.50 -20.63 -8.76
N SER A 3 17.82 -20.50 -8.75
CA SER A 3 18.73 -21.20 -7.83
C SER A 3 19.31 -20.16 -6.88
N ILE A 4 18.94 -20.18 -5.60
CA ILE A 4 19.45 -19.22 -4.61
C ILE A 4 20.47 -19.96 -3.75
N SER A 5 21.73 -19.97 -4.19
CA SER A 5 22.85 -20.58 -3.46
C SER A 5 24.09 -19.69 -3.38
N ALA A 6 23.99 -18.40 -3.74
CA ALA A 6 25.12 -17.47 -3.80
C ALA A 6 24.81 -16.22 -2.97
N ALA A 7 25.85 -15.51 -2.54
CA ALA A 7 25.70 -14.25 -1.82
C ALA A 7 24.81 -13.27 -2.59
N GLU A 8 23.89 -12.64 -1.87
CA GLU A 8 22.87 -11.75 -2.39
C GLU A 8 23.45 -10.35 -2.58
N ILE A 9 23.13 -9.71 -3.70
CA ILE A 9 23.41 -8.29 -3.92
C ILE A 9 22.12 -7.51 -3.66
N VAL A 10 22.15 -6.61 -2.70
CA VAL A 10 20.99 -5.83 -2.25
C VAL A 10 21.31 -4.35 -2.31
N ALA A 11 20.39 -3.57 -2.86
CA ALA A 11 20.42 -2.12 -2.92
C ALA A 11 19.45 -1.53 -1.88
N TRP A 12 19.95 -0.55 -1.13
CA TRP A 12 19.28 0.12 -0.02
C TRP A 12 19.22 1.62 -0.28
N LYS A 13 18.01 2.15 -0.35
CA LYS A 13 17.74 3.58 -0.37
C LYS A 13 17.53 4.09 1.04
N VAL A 14 18.64 4.41 1.68
CA VAL A 14 18.69 4.90 3.06
C VAL A 14 19.64 6.08 3.16
N PRO A 15 19.39 7.00 4.11
CA PRO A 15 20.39 7.98 4.51
C PRO A 15 21.73 7.31 4.87
N LEU A 16 22.82 7.84 4.31
CA LEU A 16 24.15 7.22 4.36
C LEU A 16 24.76 7.22 5.78
N ASP A 17 24.30 8.14 6.63
CA ASP A 17 24.62 8.22 8.05
C ASP A 17 24.19 6.98 8.85
N ARG A 18 23.09 6.32 8.45
CA ARG A 18 22.64 5.05 9.08
C ARG A 18 23.60 3.89 8.87
N TYR A 19 24.40 3.93 7.81
CA TYR A 19 25.45 2.93 7.57
C TYR A 19 26.75 3.24 8.33
N SER A 20 26.80 4.32 9.11
CA SER A 20 28.03 4.85 9.73
C SER A 20 29.17 5.00 8.72
N PHE A 21 28.82 5.41 7.49
CA PHE A 21 29.75 5.52 6.37
C PHE A 21 30.87 6.51 6.67
N ARG A 22 32.10 6.09 6.40
CA ARG A 22 33.24 6.99 6.23
C ARG A 22 33.60 7.01 4.75
N PRO A 23 33.88 8.18 4.15
CA PRO A 23 34.24 8.25 2.74
C PRO A 23 35.44 7.35 2.45
N GLY A 24 35.19 6.22 1.79
CA GLY A 24 36.23 5.32 1.30
C GLY A 24 36.81 5.79 -0.03
N GLU A 25 37.64 4.94 -0.63
CA GLU A 25 38.27 5.22 -1.91
C GLU A 25 37.23 5.29 -3.04
N ARG A 26 37.45 6.19 -3.99
CA ARG A 26 36.66 6.26 -5.22
C ARG A 26 36.97 5.03 -6.08
N LEU A 27 35.95 4.32 -6.50
CA LEU A 27 36.09 3.13 -7.33
C LEU A 27 35.99 3.52 -8.81
N ALA A 28 36.90 2.99 -9.63
CA ALA A 28 36.86 3.18 -11.08
C ALA A 28 35.81 2.27 -11.77
N SER A 29 35.43 1.18 -11.10
CA SER A 29 34.47 0.19 -11.57
C SER A 29 33.82 -0.51 -10.37
N PRO A 30 32.60 -1.07 -10.51
CA PRO A 30 32.00 -1.87 -9.46
C PRO A 30 32.80 -3.16 -9.19
N PRO A 31 32.71 -3.76 -7.99
CA PRO A 31 33.38 -5.01 -7.65
C PRO A 31 32.97 -6.18 -8.57
N GLU A 32 31.72 -6.19 -9.02
CA GLU A 32 31.21 -7.13 -10.02
C GLU A 32 30.01 -6.53 -10.78
N ALA A 33 29.58 -7.23 -11.83
CA ALA A 33 28.43 -6.81 -12.63
C ALA A 33 27.13 -6.95 -11.83
N SER A 34 26.31 -5.90 -11.84
CA SER A 34 25.03 -5.87 -11.13
C SER A 34 24.10 -4.86 -11.80
N PRO A 35 22.76 -5.08 -11.81
CA PRO A 35 21.79 -4.11 -12.33
C PRO A 35 21.75 -2.80 -11.53
N PHE A 36 22.43 -2.72 -10.38
CA PHE A 36 22.50 -1.51 -9.56
C PHE A 36 23.62 -0.55 -9.94
N PHE A 37 24.45 -0.90 -10.93
CA PHE A 37 25.56 -0.07 -11.40
C PHE A 37 25.44 0.18 -12.91
N SER A 38 25.49 1.45 -13.30
CA SER A 38 25.50 1.88 -14.69
C SER A 38 26.87 2.44 -15.10
N PRO A 39 27.25 2.33 -16.39
CA PRO A 39 28.43 3.02 -16.90
C PRO A 39 28.37 4.53 -16.62
N GLY A 40 29.39 5.06 -15.95
CA GLY A 40 29.48 6.47 -15.57
C GLY A 40 29.02 6.80 -14.16
N ASP A 41 28.55 5.82 -13.38
CA ASP A 41 28.20 6.05 -11.98
C ASP A 41 29.41 6.46 -11.14
N GLU A 42 29.18 7.37 -10.19
CA GLU A 42 30.18 7.77 -9.20
C GLU A 42 30.14 6.81 -8.01
N LEU A 43 31.13 5.92 -7.94
CA LEU A 43 31.17 4.83 -6.97
C LEU A 43 32.23 5.07 -5.88
N ARG A 44 31.88 4.76 -4.64
CA ARG A 44 32.81 4.75 -3.50
C ARG A 44 32.72 3.44 -2.74
N ASP A 45 33.86 2.96 -2.27
CA ASP A 45 33.88 1.89 -1.28
C ASP A 45 33.23 2.41 0.01
N ALA A 46 32.22 1.70 0.49
CA ALA A 46 31.56 2.01 1.75
C ALA A 46 32.20 1.32 2.95
N GLY A 47 33.11 0.38 2.70
CA GLY A 47 33.79 -0.38 3.74
C GLY A 47 32.81 -1.20 4.59
N LYS A 48 33.23 -1.50 5.81
CA LYS A 48 32.39 -2.19 6.81
C LYS A 48 31.82 -1.16 7.78
N PRO A 49 30.61 -1.37 8.32
CA PRO A 49 30.11 -0.53 9.39
C PRO A 49 31.06 -0.60 10.59
N ASP A 50 31.26 0.52 11.28
CA ASP A 50 32.22 0.68 12.40
C ASP A 50 31.80 -0.04 13.71
N ASP A 51 30.78 -0.91 13.66
CA ASP A 51 30.24 -1.61 14.81
C ASP A 51 30.90 -3.01 14.98
N LYS A 52 31.23 -3.38 16.22
CA LYS A 52 31.72 -4.73 16.57
C LYS A 52 30.69 -5.82 16.25
N ASN A 53 29.41 -5.45 16.23
CA ASN A 53 28.29 -6.32 15.85
C ASN A 53 27.88 -6.16 14.38
N ALA A 54 28.64 -5.39 13.59
CA ALA A 54 28.31 -5.14 12.20
C ALA A 54 28.26 -6.43 11.37
N PRO A 55 27.28 -6.56 10.46
CA PRO A 55 27.19 -7.69 9.56
C PRO A 55 28.45 -7.83 8.69
N LYS A 56 28.98 -9.05 8.58
CA LYS A 56 30.17 -9.37 7.76
C LYS A 56 29.82 -9.43 6.27
N LEU A 57 29.79 -8.27 5.62
CA LEU A 57 29.60 -8.15 4.18
C LEU A 57 30.83 -8.61 3.39
N GLU A 58 30.60 -9.15 2.19
CA GLU A 58 31.66 -9.40 1.21
C GLU A 58 32.22 -8.07 0.68
N TRP A 59 31.32 -7.16 0.31
CA TRP A 59 31.63 -5.78 -0.04
C TRP A 59 30.41 -4.88 0.12
N ALA A 60 30.65 -3.57 0.22
CA ALA A 60 29.62 -2.54 0.22
C ALA A 60 30.10 -1.34 -0.61
N VAL A 61 29.24 -0.83 -1.47
CA VAL A 61 29.54 0.27 -2.39
C VAL A 61 28.46 1.32 -2.28
N TRP A 62 28.86 2.57 -2.09
CA TRP A 62 27.98 3.71 -2.20
C TRP A 62 27.98 4.22 -3.65
N ASN A 63 26.80 4.23 -4.27
CA ASN A 63 26.58 4.85 -5.57
C ASN A 63 26.07 6.28 -5.36
N GLU A 64 26.96 7.26 -5.51
CA GLU A 64 26.66 8.69 -5.32
C GLU A 64 25.66 9.21 -6.35
N THR A 65 25.73 8.71 -7.59
CA THR A 65 24.83 9.11 -8.68
C THR A 65 23.38 8.80 -8.34
N THR A 66 23.13 7.60 -7.81
CA THR A 66 21.77 7.17 -7.48
C THR A 66 21.41 7.44 -6.03
N GLY A 67 22.37 7.76 -5.16
CA GLY A 67 22.15 7.87 -3.71
C GLY A 67 21.70 6.55 -3.11
N THR A 68 22.42 5.46 -3.42
CA THR A 68 22.05 4.09 -3.03
C THR A 68 23.24 3.35 -2.46
N LEU A 69 23.06 2.68 -1.33
CA LEU A 69 24.02 1.73 -0.79
C LEU A 69 23.77 0.37 -1.42
N VAL A 70 24.78 -0.23 -2.06
CA VAL A 70 24.71 -1.56 -2.65
C VAL A 70 25.64 -2.47 -1.86
N THR A 71 25.14 -3.60 -1.38
CA THR A 71 25.90 -4.52 -0.54
C THR A 71 25.82 -5.94 -1.06
N LYS A 72 26.88 -6.71 -0.82
CA LYS A 72 26.87 -8.16 -1.02
C LYS A 72 27.14 -8.93 0.26
N GLY A 73 26.37 -9.98 0.48
CA GLY A 73 26.63 -10.93 1.57
C GLY A 73 25.63 -12.06 1.61
N SER A 74 25.77 -12.92 2.63
CA SER A 74 24.81 -13.99 2.86
C SER A 74 23.48 -13.47 3.39
N LEU A 75 22.40 -14.25 3.29
CA LEU A 75 21.11 -13.92 3.91
C LEU A 75 21.22 -13.66 5.42
N GLY A 76 22.06 -14.42 6.13
CA GLY A 76 22.33 -14.21 7.55
C GLY A 76 23.08 -12.90 7.85
N THR A 77 23.62 -12.26 6.82
CA THR A 77 24.26 -10.94 6.88
C THR A 77 23.29 -9.82 6.50
N MET A 78 22.40 -10.06 5.53
CA MET A 78 21.42 -9.08 5.06
C MET A 78 20.38 -8.72 6.12
N TRP A 79 20.00 -9.67 6.98
CA TRP A 79 19.00 -9.41 8.02
C TRP A 79 19.47 -8.42 9.09
N PRO A 80 20.61 -8.63 9.78
CA PRO A 80 21.15 -7.63 10.71
C PRO A 80 21.40 -6.28 10.03
N LEU A 81 21.81 -6.30 8.75
CA LEU A 81 22.00 -5.06 7.99
C LEU A 81 20.68 -4.32 7.78
N ARG A 82 19.58 -5.01 7.47
CA ARG A 82 18.26 -4.40 7.33
C ARG A 82 17.80 -3.76 8.64
N ILE A 83 18.05 -4.39 9.79
CA ILE A 83 17.76 -3.81 11.11
C ILE A 83 18.58 -2.53 11.30
N LEU A 84 19.90 -2.60 11.09
CA LEU A 84 20.80 -1.45 11.22
C LEU A 84 20.39 -0.27 10.33
N LEU A 85 20.04 -0.54 9.07
CA LEU A 85 19.69 0.50 8.11
C LEU A 85 18.25 1.03 8.30
N ALA A 86 17.38 0.21 8.90
CA ALA A 86 15.98 0.50 9.16
C ALA A 86 15.26 1.20 7.98
N PRO A 87 15.32 0.68 6.74
CA PRO A 87 14.91 1.42 5.54
C PRO A 87 13.46 1.91 5.56
N TYR A 88 12.60 1.31 6.38
CA TYR A 88 11.19 1.69 6.53
C TYR A 88 10.96 2.81 7.55
N ASP A 89 11.95 3.09 8.42
CA ASP A 89 11.91 4.19 9.39
C ASP A 89 12.45 5.49 8.78
N VAL A 90 12.84 5.47 7.50
CA VAL A 90 13.20 6.69 6.77
C VAL A 90 11.96 7.58 6.68
N PRO A 91 12.06 8.91 6.77
CA PRO A 91 10.91 9.78 6.60
C PRO A 91 10.23 9.57 5.25
N HIS A 92 8.91 9.38 5.29
CA HIS A 92 8.07 9.20 4.10
C HIS A 92 7.15 10.39 3.88
N GLN A 93 6.86 10.65 2.62
CA GLN A 93 5.81 11.55 2.16
C GLN A 93 4.85 10.77 1.27
N CYS A 94 3.79 11.42 0.81
CA CYS A 94 2.84 10.80 -0.12
C CYS A 94 2.82 11.57 -1.43
N ARG A 95 3.14 10.90 -2.53
CA ARG A 95 2.86 11.39 -3.88
C ARG A 95 1.39 11.14 -4.17
N VAL A 96 0.63 12.21 -4.32
CA VAL A 96 -0.78 12.15 -4.71
C VAL A 96 -0.92 12.61 -6.15
N ARG A 97 -1.67 11.83 -6.93
CA ARG A 97 -2.00 12.13 -8.31
C ARG A 97 -3.50 12.06 -8.51
N LEU A 98 -4.07 13.08 -9.12
CA LEU A 98 -5.45 13.08 -9.59
C LEU A 98 -5.47 13.15 -11.12
N ASP A 99 -6.17 12.20 -11.71
CA ASP A 99 -6.46 12.14 -13.13
C ASP A 99 -7.93 12.51 -13.36
N LEU A 100 -8.17 13.52 -14.19
CA LEU A 100 -9.51 13.94 -14.63
C LEU A 100 -9.74 13.42 -16.04
N PHE A 101 -10.83 12.68 -16.24
CA PHE A 101 -11.23 12.13 -17.53
C PHE A 101 -12.48 12.82 -18.05
N ASP A 102 -12.53 13.00 -19.37
CA ASP A 102 -13.72 13.42 -20.10
C ASP A 102 -14.45 12.16 -20.57
N THR A 103 -15.72 12.01 -20.25
CA THR A 103 -16.53 10.87 -20.70
C THR A 103 -17.56 11.34 -21.72
N THR A 104 -17.47 10.81 -22.94
CA THR A 104 -18.44 11.08 -24.02
C THR A 104 -19.48 9.97 -24.20
N GLU A 105 -19.38 8.92 -23.40
CA GLU A 105 -20.22 7.72 -23.46
C GLU A 105 -20.75 7.38 -22.05
N ASP A 106 -21.90 6.72 -22.00
CA ASP A 106 -22.49 6.28 -20.74
C ASP A 106 -21.82 4.99 -20.21
N GLU A 107 -20.90 4.39 -20.97
CA GLU A 107 -20.15 3.17 -20.63
C GLU A 107 -18.91 3.43 -19.74
N PRO A 108 -18.49 2.47 -18.88
CA PRO A 108 -17.28 2.59 -18.08
C PRO A 108 -16.06 3.00 -18.92
N LEU A 109 -15.19 3.84 -18.36
CA LEU A 109 -13.96 4.23 -19.03
C LEU A 109 -13.09 3.00 -19.30
N ASP A 110 -12.50 2.97 -20.49
CA ASP A 110 -11.45 2.01 -20.81
C ASP A 110 -10.30 2.14 -19.80
N LYS A 111 -9.68 1.01 -19.44
CA LYS A 111 -8.55 0.98 -18.52
C LYS A 111 -7.37 1.81 -19.02
N ASP A 112 -7.23 1.89 -20.35
CA ASP A 112 -6.16 2.62 -21.03
C ASP A 112 -6.57 4.05 -21.45
N ALA A 113 -7.72 4.54 -20.98
CA ALA A 113 -8.15 5.90 -21.23
C ALA A 113 -7.07 6.90 -20.78
N LYS A 114 -6.83 7.93 -21.59
CA LYS A 114 -5.91 9.01 -21.25
C LYS A 114 -6.65 10.12 -20.50
N PRO A 115 -6.08 10.64 -19.40
CA PRO A 115 -6.69 11.74 -18.68
C PRO A 115 -6.72 13.01 -19.54
N ALA A 116 -7.80 13.77 -19.42
CA ALA A 116 -7.93 15.10 -20.00
C ALA A 116 -7.04 16.12 -19.28
N ALA A 117 -6.86 15.96 -17.96
CA ALA A 117 -5.93 16.72 -17.15
C ALA A 117 -5.39 15.85 -16.00
N THR A 118 -4.16 16.14 -15.58
CA THR A 118 -3.53 15.49 -14.42
C THR A 118 -2.90 16.54 -13.53
N VAL A 119 -3.06 16.40 -12.22
CA VAL A 119 -2.28 17.12 -11.22
C VAL A 119 -1.58 16.10 -10.32
N GLU A 120 -0.31 16.32 -10.05
CA GLU A 120 0.51 15.47 -9.19
C GLU A 120 1.32 16.38 -8.26
N TRP A 121 1.37 16.02 -6.97
CA TRP A 121 2.12 16.75 -5.97
C TRP A 121 2.57 15.82 -4.84
N ILE A 122 3.46 16.33 -4.00
CA ILE A 122 3.90 15.63 -2.79
C ILE A 122 3.23 16.28 -1.58
N ALA A 123 2.58 15.45 -0.77
CA ALA A 123 1.92 15.83 0.47
C ALA A 123 2.67 15.21 1.67
N LYS A 124 2.87 16.00 2.73
CA LYS A 124 3.40 15.51 4.00
C LYS A 124 2.29 14.75 4.74
N SER A 125 2.62 13.61 5.34
CA SER A 125 1.69 12.89 6.20
C SER A 125 1.30 13.75 7.42
N GLY A 126 0.01 13.78 7.77
CA GLY A 126 -0.56 14.67 8.79
C GLY A 126 -0.65 16.14 8.39
N GLY A 127 -0.32 16.47 7.14
CA GLY A 127 -0.33 17.83 6.63
C GLY A 127 -1.44 18.05 5.61
N LYS A 128 -2.12 19.21 5.71
CA LYS A 128 -2.94 19.73 4.62
C LYS A 128 -2.04 20.21 3.48
N SER A 129 -2.41 19.87 2.26
CA SER A 129 -1.73 20.26 1.03
C SER A 129 -2.75 20.81 0.04
N HIS A 130 -2.28 21.68 -0.85
CA HIS A 130 -3.07 22.26 -1.94
C HIS A 130 -2.31 22.02 -3.24
N ALA A 131 -3.02 21.63 -4.30
CA ALA A 131 -2.46 21.53 -5.64
C ALA A 131 -3.46 22.04 -6.68
N MET A 132 -2.93 22.65 -7.76
CA MET A 132 -3.74 23.17 -8.85
C MET A 132 -3.03 22.99 -10.18
N THR A 133 -3.80 22.64 -11.21
CA THR A 133 -3.42 22.76 -12.61
C THR A 133 -4.54 23.41 -13.40
N ALA A 134 -4.21 24.32 -14.31
CA ALA A 134 -5.17 24.99 -15.18
C ALA A 134 -4.56 25.24 -16.56
N ALA A 135 -5.06 24.56 -17.59
CA ALA A 135 -4.57 24.69 -18.95
C ALA A 135 -5.66 24.34 -19.98
N GLY A 136 -5.79 25.15 -21.04
CA GLY A 136 -6.72 24.89 -22.15
C GLY A 136 -8.19 24.77 -21.72
N GLY A 137 -8.61 25.54 -20.72
CA GLY A 137 -9.97 25.48 -20.16
C GLY A 137 -10.24 24.25 -19.28
N ARG A 138 -9.23 23.41 -19.03
CA ARG A 138 -9.29 22.31 -18.05
C ARG A 138 -8.68 22.79 -16.74
N ARG A 139 -9.31 22.44 -15.62
CA ARG A 139 -8.85 22.80 -14.27
C ARG A 139 -9.02 21.62 -13.32
N ILE A 140 -8.00 21.40 -12.51
CA ILE A 140 -8.09 20.63 -11.26
C ILE A 140 -7.56 21.53 -10.16
N GLU A 141 -8.34 21.75 -9.13
CA GLU A 141 -7.94 22.42 -7.89
C GLU A 141 -8.34 21.52 -6.74
N VAL A 142 -7.41 21.21 -5.85
CA VAL A 142 -7.63 20.25 -4.78
C VAL A 142 -6.94 20.67 -3.50
N GLU A 143 -7.66 20.50 -2.40
CA GLU A 143 -7.11 20.43 -1.06
C GLU A 143 -7.14 18.97 -0.59
N ALA A 144 -6.02 18.50 -0.04
CA ALA A 144 -5.89 17.13 0.44
C ALA A 144 -5.22 17.09 1.82
N ASP A 145 -5.75 16.22 2.67
CA ASP A 145 -5.15 15.83 3.94
C ASP A 145 -4.82 14.33 3.85
N VAL A 146 -3.56 13.99 4.13
CA VAL A 146 -3.00 12.66 3.90
C VAL A 146 -2.49 12.08 5.20
N MET A 147 -2.97 10.90 5.56
CA MET A 147 -2.42 10.10 6.66
C MET A 147 -1.89 8.79 6.11
N LEU A 148 -0.64 8.47 6.47
CA LEU A 148 -0.04 7.17 6.20
C LEU A 148 -0.16 6.33 7.47
N ASP A 149 -0.52 5.05 7.35
CA ASP A 149 -0.44 4.10 8.46
C ASP A 149 1.01 3.89 8.91
N ASP A 150 1.23 3.24 10.06
CA ASP A 150 2.58 3.03 10.59
C ASP A 150 3.44 2.21 9.63
N ALA A 151 2.85 1.18 9.02
CA ALA A 151 3.51 0.37 7.99
C ALA A 151 3.69 1.12 6.65
N ARG A 152 3.13 2.32 6.47
CA ARG A 152 3.14 3.11 5.21
C ARG A 152 2.68 2.29 4.00
N THR A 153 1.77 1.33 4.22
CA THR A 153 1.15 0.49 3.19
C THR A 153 -0.22 1.02 2.77
N MET A 154 -0.86 1.77 3.66
CA MET A 154 -2.18 2.34 3.49
C MET A 154 -2.11 3.87 3.54
N VAL A 155 -2.93 4.50 2.73
CA VAL A 155 -3.11 5.94 2.67
C VAL A 155 -4.57 6.24 2.98
N ASN A 156 -4.82 6.96 4.07
CA ASN A 156 -6.10 7.63 4.27
C ASN A 156 -6.03 9.01 3.62
N LEU A 157 -6.93 9.25 2.68
CA LEU A 157 -6.94 10.45 1.86
C LEU A 157 -8.28 11.16 2.02
N ARG A 158 -8.23 12.37 2.57
CA ARG A 158 -9.35 13.32 2.56
C ARG A 158 -9.14 14.30 1.43
N LEU A 159 -10.07 14.35 0.48
CA LEU A 159 -10.04 15.23 -0.69
C LEU A 159 -11.22 16.18 -0.69
N GLU A 160 -10.94 17.44 -0.98
CA GLU A 160 -11.93 18.42 -1.44
C GLU A 160 -11.41 19.04 -2.74
N GLY A 161 -12.18 18.97 -3.82
CA GLY A 161 -11.66 19.36 -5.13
C GLY A 161 -12.71 19.91 -6.07
N ILE A 162 -12.24 20.74 -7.01
CA ILE A 162 -13.01 21.37 -8.08
C ILE A 162 -12.38 20.97 -9.42
N PHE A 163 -13.20 20.43 -10.31
CA PHE A 163 -12.80 19.87 -11.59
C PHE A 163 -13.58 20.54 -12.71
N GLN A 164 -12.90 20.89 -13.80
CA GLN A 164 -13.50 21.55 -14.94
C GLN A 164 -12.92 21.04 -16.25
N ILE A 165 -13.81 20.81 -17.22
CA ILE A 165 -13.49 20.52 -18.62
C ILE A 165 -14.26 21.54 -19.49
N PRO A 166 -13.72 21.97 -20.65
CA PRO A 166 -14.44 22.86 -21.55
C PRO A 166 -15.85 22.35 -21.92
N HIS A 167 -16.81 23.27 -21.98
CA HIS A 167 -18.21 23.01 -22.39
C HIS A 167 -19.00 22.04 -21.49
N GLN A 168 -18.58 21.89 -20.23
CA GLN A 168 -19.29 21.15 -19.20
C GLN A 168 -19.37 21.98 -17.92
N ASP A 169 -20.43 21.77 -17.14
CA ASP A 169 -20.53 22.33 -15.79
C ASP A 169 -19.41 21.78 -14.90
N ARG A 170 -18.86 22.61 -14.01
CA ARG A 170 -17.82 22.16 -13.07
C ARG A 170 -18.36 21.09 -12.13
N MET A 171 -17.46 20.20 -11.69
CA MET A 171 -17.74 19.19 -10.68
C MET A 171 -16.98 19.52 -9.40
N LYS A 172 -17.65 19.42 -8.26
CA LYS A 172 -17.08 19.56 -6.93
C LYS A 172 -17.20 18.23 -6.20
N ILE A 173 -16.13 17.83 -5.53
CA ILE A 173 -16.09 16.59 -4.75
C ILE A 173 -15.65 16.91 -3.33
N LYS A 174 -16.17 16.14 -2.37
CA LYS A 174 -15.60 16.03 -1.03
C LYS A 174 -15.71 14.59 -0.58
N THR A 175 -14.61 13.99 -0.14
CA THR A 175 -14.61 12.60 0.31
C THR A 175 -13.44 12.28 1.24
N VAL A 176 -13.56 11.19 1.99
CA VAL A 176 -12.50 10.57 2.77
C VAL A 176 -12.51 9.08 2.48
N PHE A 177 -11.38 8.49 2.09
CA PHE A 177 -11.29 7.05 1.86
C PHE A 177 -9.88 6.52 2.14
N ASN A 178 -9.80 5.21 2.37
CA ASN A 178 -8.52 4.51 2.50
C ASN A 178 -8.18 3.85 1.17
N MET A 179 -6.90 3.84 0.81
CA MET A 179 -6.40 3.09 -0.33
C MET A 179 -5.00 2.56 -0.06
N LYS A 180 -4.63 1.48 -0.73
CA LYS A 180 -3.29 0.94 -0.70
C LYS A 180 -2.33 1.90 -1.43
N SER A 181 -1.16 2.10 -0.85
CA SER A 181 -0.08 2.86 -1.47
C SER A 181 0.29 2.25 -2.83
N GLY A 182 0.28 3.06 -3.89
CA GLY A 182 0.56 2.67 -5.27
C GLY A 182 -0.66 2.16 -6.04
N SER A 183 -1.82 1.99 -5.38
CA SER A 183 -3.08 1.66 -6.05
C SER A 183 -3.79 2.90 -6.59
N SER A 184 -4.73 2.69 -7.51
CA SER A 184 -5.60 3.73 -8.04
C SER A 184 -7.06 3.42 -7.72
N VAL A 185 -7.84 4.44 -7.35
CA VAL A 185 -9.27 4.33 -7.01
C VAL A 185 -10.07 5.36 -7.80
N TRP A 186 -11.23 4.96 -8.33
CA TRP A 186 -12.22 5.88 -8.88
C TRP A 186 -12.93 6.57 -7.72
N VAL A 187 -12.74 7.89 -7.62
CA VAL A 187 -13.14 8.67 -6.44
C VAL A 187 -14.54 9.22 -6.60
N ALA A 188 -14.83 9.78 -7.77
CA ALA A 188 -16.13 10.36 -8.08
C ALA A 188 -16.30 10.51 -9.57
N GLY A 189 -17.55 10.48 -10.01
CA GLY A 189 -17.90 10.76 -11.39
C GLY A 189 -19.35 11.17 -11.53
N ASP A 190 -19.62 11.95 -12.56
CA ASP A 190 -20.97 12.29 -13.00
C ASP A 190 -21.06 12.22 -14.52
N ARG A 191 -21.94 11.35 -15.01
CA ARG A 191 -22.25 11.14 -16.42
C ARG A 191 -23.72 11.38 -16.66
N SER A 192 -24.03 12.30 -17.56
CA SER A 192 -25.40 12.54 -18.02
C SER A 192 -25.39 13.02 -19.47
N ASN A 193 -26.39 12.61 -20.24
CA ASN A 193 -26.59 13.09 -21.61
C ASN A 193 -25.32 12.94 -22.50
N ARG A 194 -24.59 11.81 -22.38
CA ARG A 194 -23.34 11.54 -23.12
C ARG A 194 -22.19 12.52 -22.83
N LYS A 195 -22.23 13.19 -21.69
CA LYS A 195 -21.16 14.05 -21.20
C LYS A 195 -20.93 13.82 -19.72
N GLY A 196 -19.68 13.72 -19.33
CA GLY A 196 -19.36 13.57 -17.92
C GLY A 196 -17.91 13.77 -17.61
N MET A 197 -17.66 13.71 -16.31
CA MET A 197 -16.33 13.76 -15.75
C MET A 197 -16.16 12.61 -14.79
N GLU A 198 -14.95 12.07 -14.78
CA GLU A 198 -14.54 11.00 -13.89
C GLU A 198 -13.20 11.37 -13.27
N VAL A 199 -13.06 11.11 -11.97
CA VAL A 199 -11.86 11.44 -11.21
C VAL A 199 -11.28 10.16 -10.63
N ARG A 200 -10.02 9.89 -10.96
CA ARG A 200 -9.23 8.81 -10.38
C ARG A 200 -8.13 9.39 -9.50
N ALA A 201 -7.99 8.86 -8.29
CA ALA A 201 -6.87 9.18 -7.42
C ALA A 201 -5.87 8.02 -7.39
N THR A 202 -4.60 8.37 -7.28
CA THR A 202 -3.50 7.47 -6.95
C THR A 202 -2.70 8.11 -5.83
N ALA A 203 -2.40 7.35 -4.78
CA ALA A 203 -1.58 7.82 -3.67
C ALA A 203 -0.46 6.82 -3.41
N THR A 204 0.78 7.29 -3.33
CA THR A 204 1.97 6.43 -3.17
C THR A 204 2.85 6.98 -2.07
N ALA A 205 3.14 6.16 -1.05
CA ALA A 205 4.17 6.45 -0.08
C ALA A 205 5.55 6.48 -0.78
N VAL A 206 6.26 7.58 -0.63
CA VAL A 206 7.58 7.82 -1.23
C VAL A 206 8.56 8.28 -0.17
N LEU A 207 9.85 8.00 -0.36
CA LEU A 207 10.93 8.59 0.40
C LEU A 207 11.04 10.11 0.11
N MET A 208 11.85 10.82 0.90
CA MET A 208 12.09 12.26 0.72
C MET A 208 12.69 12.62 -0.66
N ASP A 209 13.41 11.71 -1.30
CA ASP A 209 13.94 11.88 -2.66
C ASP A 209 12.91 11.54 -3.77
N GLY A 210 11.68 11.15 -3.38
CA GLY A 210 10.61 10.75 -4.29
C GLY A 210 10.63 9.29 -4.73
N THR A 211 11.59 8.48 -4.26
CA THR A 211 11.62 7.04 -4.55
C THR A 211 10.40 6.35 -3.94
N PRO A 212 9.63 5.53 -4.69
CA PRO A 212 8.55 4.74 -4.12
C PRO A 212 9.07 3.88 -2.97
N ARG A 213 8.31 3.82 -1.87
CA ARG A 213 8.66 2.98 -0.71
C ARG A 213 8.94 1.52 -1.09
N THR A 214 8.19 0.99 -2.05
CA THR A 214 8.38 -0.38 -2.57
C THR A 214 9.75 -0.56 -3.22
N GLU A 215 10.38 0.50 -3.69
CA GLU A 215 11.70 0.47 -4.31
C GLU A 215 12.83 0.82 -3.32
N ALA A 216 12.50 1.05 -2.04
CA ALA A 216 13.49 1.43 -1.05
C ALA A 216 14.53 0.33 -0.79
N VAL A 217 14.13 -0.93 -0.98
CA VAL A 217 15.04 -2.09 -0.91
C VAL A 217 14.81 -2.97 -2.12
N ARG A 218 15.89 -3.24 -2.87
CA ARG A 218 15.85 -4.08 -4.08
C ARG A 218 16.93 -5.14 -4.00
N ILE A 219 16.62 -6.34 -4.45
CA ILE A 219 17.54 -7.49 -4.48
C ILE A 219 17.81 -7.89 -5.94
N GLN A 220 19.04 -8.29 -6.24
CA GLN A 220 19.40 -8.84 -7.54
C GLN A 220 18.96 -10.31 -7.61
N ILE A 221 18.08 -10.63 -8.55
CA ILE A 221 17.64 -12.00 -8.84
C ILE A 221 17.78 -12.22 -10.35
N ASP A 222 18.52 -13.25 -10.77
CA ASP A 222 18.76 -13.57 -12.18
C ASP A 222 19.16 -12.33 -13.01
N ASP A 223 20.11 -11.54 -12.48
CA ASP A 223 20.61 -10.26 -13.05
C ASP A 223 19.59 -9.11 -13.16
N GLN A 224 18.43 -9.24 -12.50
CA GLN A 224 17.42 -8.19 -12.44
C GLN A 224 17.27 -7.61 -11.04
N ALA A 225 17.05 -6.31 -10.97
CA ALA A 225 16.77 -5.61 -9.71
C ALA A 225 15.28 -5.69 -9.36
N VAL A 226 14.94 -6.52 -8.38
CA VAL A 226 13.55 -6.77 -7.95
C VAL A 226 13.29 -6.13 -6.58
N PRO A 227 12.18 -5.38 -6.39
CA PRO A 227 11.74 -4.94 -5.07
C PRO A 227 11.62 -6.09 -4.07
N ILE A 228 12.18 -5.93 -2.86
CA ILE A 228 11.84 -6.82 -1.75
C ILE A 228 10.42 -6.46 -1.31
N SER A 229 9.46 -7.21 -1.84
CA SER A 229 8.04 -6.94 -1.62
C SER A 229 7.72 -7.08 -0.14
N GLN A 230 6.92 -6.15 0.37
CA GLN A 230 6.30 -6.34 1.68
C GLN A 230 5.17 -7.36 1.56
N PRO A 231 5.01 -8.21 2.59
CA PRO A 231 3.95 -9.18 2.61
C PRO A 231 2.61 -8.43 2.71
N ARG A 232 1.65 -8.78 1.85
CA ARG A 232 0.24 -8.57 2.22
C ARG A 232 -0.01 -9.50 3.41
N ARG A 233 -0.64 -9.05 4.50
CA ARG A 233 -1.13 -9.98 5.53
C ARG A 233 -2.09 -10.98 4.90
N SER A 234 -1.54 -12.12 4.50
CA SER A 234 -2.23 -13.22 3.85
C SER A 234 -1.74 -14.51 4.49
N LEU A 235 -2.69 -15.35 4.85
CA LEU A 235 -2.44 -16.67 5.37
C LEU A 235 -2.86 -17.67 4.31
N GLU A 236 -1.89 -18.40 3.76
CA GLU A 236 -2.17 -19.58 2.97
C GLU A 236 -1.96 -20.83 3.80
N LYS A 237 -2.89 -21.78 3.68
CA LYS A 237 -2.87 -23.06 4.38
C LYS A 237 -2.92 -24.19 3.37
N HIS A 238 -1.90 -25.03 3.37
CA HIS A 238 -1.73 -26.15 2.44
C HIS A 238 -1.60 -27.46 3.21
N ARG A 239 -2.19 -28.54 2.70
CA ARG A 239 -1.95 -29.89 3.22
C ARG A 239 -0.87 -30.56 2.36
N ILE A 240 0.28 -30.89 2.94
CA ILE A 240 1.36 -31.60 2.26
C ILE A 240 1.20 -33.10 2.48
N ASP A 241 1.09 -33.85 1.37
CA ASP A 241 0.99 -35.32 1.33
C ASP A 241 -0.06 -35.93 2.27
N GLY A 242 -1.11 -35.16 2.61
CA GLY A 242 -2.16 -35.55 3.55
C GLY A 242 -1.73 -35.64 5.02
N LYS A 243 -0.44 -35.41 5.34
CA LYS A 243 0.17 -35.71 6.64
C LYS A 243 0.60 -34.48 7.44
N ALA A 244 0.87 -33.36 6.77
CA ALA A 244 1.34 -32.15 7.43
C ALA A 244 0.58 -30.92 6.92
N TRP A 245 0.42 -29.92 7.78
CA TRP A 245 -0.02 -28.58 7.42
C TRP A 245 1.18 -27.69 7.18
N LEU A 246 1.17 -26.99 6.04
CA LEU A 246 2.05 -25.88 5.74
C LEU A 246 1.24 -24.58 5.82
N PHE A 247 1.72 -23.64 6.61
CA PHE A 247 1.24 -22.27 6.65
C PHE A 247 2.28 -21.34 6.06
N LEU A 248 1.82 -20.47 5.18
CA LEU A 248 2.59 -19.37 4.63
C LEU A 248 1.89 -18.09 5.08
N ALA A 249 2.53 -17.37 5.98
CA ALA A 249 1.98 -16.18 6.59
C ALA A 249 2.86 -15.00 6.23
N ALA A 250 2.36 -14.22 5.29
CA ALA A 250 3.00 -12.98 4.89
C ALA A 250 2.77 -11.98 6.05
N THR A 251 3.81 -11.71 6.85
CA THR A 251 3.70 -11.00 8.13
C THR A 251 5.02 -10.32 8.48
N GLU A 252 5.00 -9.33 9.37
CA GLU A 252 6.24 -8.70 9.83
C GLU A 252 6.89 -9.55 10.92
N LEU A 253 8.22 -9.63 10.93
CA LEU A 253 8.92 -10.44 11.92
C LEU A 253 8.73 -9.91 13.35
N THR A 254 8.55 -8.60 13.49
CA THR A 254 8.21 -7.90 14.73
C THR A 254 6.91 -8.41 15.37
N ASP A 255 5.97 -8.95 14.58
CA ASP A 255 4.73 -9.55 15.09
C ASP A 255 5.01 -10.75 16.03
N PHE A 256 6.18 -11.38 15.91
CA PHE A 256 6.60 -12.49 16.79
C PHE A 256 7.37 -12.04 18.04
N PHE A 257 7.69 -10.75 18.16
CA PHE A 257 8.46 -10.18 19.28
C PHE A 257 7.74 -8.97 19.91
N PRO A 258 6.51 -9.16 20.43
CA PRO A 258 5.74 -8.07 21.02
C PRO A 258 6.47 -7.51 22.26
N GLY A 259 6.83 -6.21 22.21
CA GLY A 259 7.57 -5.52 23.27
C GLY A 259 9.00 -5.11 22.89
N GLU A 260 9.54 -5.60 21.76
CA GLU A 260 10.73 -5.02 21.11
C GLU A 260 10.30 -3.95 20.07
N THR A 261 9.25 -3.19 20.36
CA THR A 261 8.91 -1.99 19.60
C THR A 261 10.04 -0.98 19.79
N VAL A 262 10.76 -0.69 18.70
CA VAL A 262 11.56 0.53 18.59
C VAL A 262 10.63 1.67 19.03
N GLU A 263 10.95 2.35 20.13
CA GLU A 263 10.16 3.50 20.56
C GLU A 263 9.98 4.42 19.35
N ASN A 264 8.74 4.86 19.14
CA ASN A 264 8.32 5.75 18.07
C ASN A 264 9.04 7.10 18.27
N GLN A 265 10.33 7.16 17.95
CA GLN A 265 11.10 8.38 17.91
C GLN A 265 10.54 9.20 16.75
N ASP A 266 10.35 10.50 16.98
CA ASP A 266 10.03 11.43 15.91
C ASP A 266 11.03 11.20 14.76
N PRO A 267 10.59 10.78 13.56
CA PRO A 267 11.49 10.46 12.46
C PRO A 267 12.21 11.71 11.93
N PHE A 268 11.87 12.91 12.44
CA PHE A 268 12.53 14.18 12.19
C PHE A 268 13.37 14.70 13.37
N ALA A 269 13.42 14.01 14.50
CA ALA A 269 14.32 14.37 15.60
C ALA A 269 15.75 13.86 15.32
N GLU A 270 16.75 14.60 15.78
CA GLU A 270 18.15 14.13 15.77
C GLU A 270 18.24 12.85 16.62
N THR A 271 18.58 11.73 16.00
CA THR A 271 18.74 10.43 16.67
C THR A 271 19.96 10.46 17.59
N VAL A 272 19.70 10.64 18.89
CA VAL A 272 20.68 10.33 19.94
C VAL A 272 20.16 9.12 20.70
N THR A 273 20.45 7.93 20.18
CA THR A 273 20.22 6.68 20.89
C THR A 273 21.56 5.95 20.95
N GLU A 274 22.18 5.90 22.13
CA GLU A 274 23.29 4.99 22.36
C GLU A 274 22.81 3.55 22.06
N PRO A 275 23.56 2.74 21.30
CA PRO A 275 23.12 1.40 20.95
C PRO A 275 23.00 0.55 22.21
N GLY A 276 21.78 0.11 22.51
CA GLY A 276 21.49 -0.87 23.55
C GLY A 276 22.07 -2.24 23.24
N PRO A 277 21.97 -3.22 24.16
CA PRO A 277 22.33 -4.60 23.88
C PRO A 277 21.47 -5.15 22.72
N PRO A 278 22.01 -6.09 21.92
CA PRO A 278 21.31 -6.57 20.74
C PRO A 278 20.00 -7.28 21.10
N THR A 279 18.94 -6.94 20.37
CA THR A 279 17.57 -7.45 20.59
C THR A 279 17.48 -8.95 20.29
N LYS A 280 16.43 -9.65 20.77
CA LYS A 280 16.22 -11.07 20.43
C LYS A 280 16.09 -11.25 18.92
N LEU A 281 15.49 -10.28 18.24
CA LEU A 281 15.37 -10.20 16.79
C LEU A 281 16.73 -10.24 16.06
N GLU A 282 17.76 -9.60 16.62
CA GLU A 282 19.12 -9.55 16.06
C GLU A 282 19.91 -10.85 16.28
N GLN A 283 19.46 -11.71 17.20
CA GLN A 283 20.12 -12.97 17.56
C GLN A 283 19.61 -14.17 16.77
N LEU A 284 18.60 -13.98 15.92
CA LEU A 284 18.02 -15.04 15.10
C LEU A 284 19.06 -15.64 14.16
N LYS A 285 19.14 -16.98 14.15
CA LYS A 285 20.07 -17.73 13.31
C LYS A 285 19.41 -18.11 12.00
N THR A 286 20.20 -18.18 10.94
CA THR A 286 19.75 -18.77 9.68
C THR A 286 19.82 -20.29 9.73
N VAL A 287 18.75 -20.95 9.29
CA VAL A 287 18.64 -22.41 9.17
C VAL A 287 18.21 -22.79 7.76
N ALA A 288 18.67 -23.96 7.28
CA ALA A 288 18.18 -24.51 6.02
C ALA A 288 16.72 -24.95 6.17
N ALA A 289 15.86 -24.54 5.24
CA ALA A 289 14.50 -25.06 5.18
C ALA A 289 14.55 -26.57 4.85
N PRO A 290 13.65 -27.39 5.44
CA PRO A 290 13.51 -28.79 5.09
C PRO A 290 13.34 -28.98 3.58
N GLU A 291 13.89 -30.07 3.02
CA GLU A 291 13.78 -30.36 1.58
C GLU A 291 12.32 -30.43 1.10
N ALA A 292 11.42 -30.90 1.98
CA ALA A 292 9.99 -30.89 1.73
C ALA A 292 9.48 -29.49 1.36
N LEU A 293 10.09 -28.42 1.86
CA LEU A 293 9.70 -27.02 1.60
C LEU A 293 10.44 -26.38 0.41
N ALA A 294 11.33 -27.09 -0.28
CA ALA A 294 12.16 -26.55 -1.37
C ALA A 294 11.37 -26.04 -2.59
N LYS A 295 10.09 -26.46 -2.73
CA LYS A 295 9.18 -25.92 -3.76
C LYS A 295 8.70 -24.51 -3.44
N TRP A 296 8.65 -24.15 -2.16
CA TRP A 296 8.11 -22.88 -1.68
C TRP A 296 9.21 -21.86 -1.40
N PHE A 297 10.39 -22.32 -1.00
CA PHE A 297 11.50 -21.45 -0.60
C PHE A 297 12.80 -21.86 -1.25
N LYS A 298 13.65 -20.86 -1.49
CA LYS A 298 14.97 -21.06 -2.07
C LYS A 298 15.97 -20.33 -1.21
N GLY A 299 16.63 -21.08 -0.35
CA GLY A 299 17.63 -20.54 0.55
C GLY A 299 17.28 -20.74 2.04
N PRO A 300 18.20 -20.34 2.92
CA PRO A 300 18.00 -20.37 4.36
C PRO A 300 16.94 -19.35 4.81
N VAL A 301 16.28 -19.65 5.92
CA VAL A 301 15.33 -18.77 6.61
C VAL A 301 15.83 -18.45 8.01
N LEU A 302 15.31 -17.40 8.64
CA LEU A 302 15.57 -17.16 10.07
C LEU A 302 14.80 -18.18 10.90
N ASP A 303 15.43 -18.76 11.91
CA ASP A 303 14.83 -19.78 12.77
C ASP A 303 13.82 -19.17 13.75
N LEU A 304 12.55 -19.56 13.63
CA LEU A 304 11.48 -19.08 14.52
C LEU A 304 11.05 -20.12 15.56
N ARG A 305 11.69 -21.29 15.63
CA ARG A 305 11.20 -22.41 16.46
C ARG A 305 11.11 -22.05 17.94
N GLU A 306 12.14 -21.42 18.51
CA GLU A 306 12.14 -21.01 19.92
C GLU A 306 11.09 -19.92 20.19
N THR A 307 10.95 -18.96 19.28
CA THR A 307 9.97 -17.88 19.40
C THR A 307 8.55 -18.41 19.40
N ILE A 308 8.23 -19.34 18.50
CA ILE A 308 6.90 -19.97 18.41
C ILE A 308 6.65 -20.89 19.60
N ALA A 309 7.65 -21.63 20.06
CA ALA A 309 7.52 -22.42 21.29
C ALA A 309 7.14 -21.53 22.49
N SER A 310 7.67 -20.31 22.55
CA SER A 310 7.35 -19.36 23.63
C SER A 310 5.90 -18.85 23.63
N THR A 311 5.18 -18.95 22.51
CA THR A 311 3.75 -18.58 22.41
C THR A 311 2.81 -19.73 22.81
N GLY A 312 3.35 -20.87 23.24
CA GLY A 312 2.57 -22.04 23.66
C GLY A 312 2.22 -23.01 22.52
N ILE A 313 2.88 -22.87 21.37
CA ILE A 313 2.80 -23.81 20.24
C ILE A 313 3.93 -24.83 20.37
N GLU A 314 3.59 -26.10 20.53
CA GLU A 314 4.58 -27.17 20.71
C GLU A 314 5.12 -27.64 19.35
N LEU A 315 6.43 -27.52 19.13
CA LEU A 315 7.09 -27.97 17.90
C LEU A 315 7.88 -29.25 18.15
N THR A 316 7.54 -30.31 17.42
CA THR A 316 8.22 -31.60 17.47
C THR A 316 9.55 -31.53 16.70
N GLU A 317 10.67 -31.74 17.40
CA GLU A 317 12.00 -31.69 16.78
C GLU A 317 12.13 -32.71 15.63
N GLY A 318 12.66 -32.25 14.48
CA GLY A 318 12.87 -33.08 13.29
C GLY A 318 11.61 -33.37 12.46
N VAL A 319 10.44 -32.95 12.92
CA VAL A 319 9.15 -33.13 12.22
C VAL A 319 8.53 -31.77 11.88
N ASP A 320 8.47 -30.88 12.85
CA ASP A 320 7.89 -29.56 12.70
C ASP A 320 8.97 -28.51 12.40
N PHE A 321 8.58 -27.45 11.70
CA PHE A 321 9.48 -26.40 11.26
C PHE A 321 8.81 -25.03 11.41
N ALA A 322 9.59 -24.05 11.85
CA ALA A 322 9.18 -22.66 11.90
C ALA A 322 10.33 -21.77 11.44
N GLY A 323 10.08 -20.91 10.47
CA GLY A 323 11.10 -19.98 10.01
C GLY A 323 10.52 -18.74 9.35
N TYR A 324 11.39 -17.78 9.05
CA TYR A 324 11.04 -16.54 8.37
C TYR A 324 11.90 -16.32 7.13
N ASP A 325 11.26 -16.28 5.97
CA ASP A 325 11.91 -15.88 4.73
C ASP A 325 12.01 -14.35 4.69
N VAL A 326 13.23 -13.83 4.73
CA VAL A 326 13.52 -12.38 4.74
C VAL A 326 13.22 -11.73 3.39
N ILE A 327 13.36 -12.47 2.29
CA ILE A 327 13.11 -11.97 0.94
C ILE A 327 11.60 -11.89 0.70
N ALA A 328 10.89 -12.98 0.97
CA ALA A 328 9.43 -13.01 0.85
C ALA A 328 8.71 -12.29 1.99
N GLN A 329 9.43 -11.96 3.08
CA GLN A 329 8.90 -11.42 4.33
C GLN A 329 7.73 -12.26 4.83
N SER A 330 7.90 -13.57 4.84
CA SER A 330 6.85 -14.51 5.20
C SER A 330 7.33 -15.48 6.24
N ALA A 331 6.53 -15.66 7.27
CA ALA A 331 6.70 -16.75 8.19
C ALA A 331 6.19 -18.05 7.55
N VAL A 332 6.96 -19.11 7.75
CA VAL A 332 6.64 -20.46 7.32
C VAL A 332 6.52 -21.35 8.53
N PHE A 333 5.45 -22.14 8.56
CA PHE A 333 5.25 -23.13 9.59
C PHE A 333 4.83 -24.44 8.97
N LEU A 334 5.51 -25.52 9.35
CA LEU A 334 5.17 -26.87 9.00
C LEU A 334 4.88 -27.62 10.29
N THR A 335 3.69 -28.21 10.41
CA THR A 335 3.38 -29.08 11.54
C THR A 335 2.57 -30.30 11.12
N THR A 336 2.80 -31.43 11.78
CA THR A 336 1.97 -32.63 11.62
C THR A 336 0.78 -32.67 12.59
N SER A 337 0.73 -31.77 13.57
CA SER A 337 -0.35 -31.69 14.55
C SER A 337 -1.48 -30.78 14.07
N ASP A 338 -2.69 -31.31 13.97
CA ASP A 338 -3.88 -30.51 13.64
C ASP A 338 -4.19 -29.47 14.75
N SER A 339 -3.91 -29.80 16.01
CA SER A 339 -4.14 -28.86 17.13
C SER A 339 -3.17 -27.69 17.13
N GLU A 340 -1.89 -27.93 16.82
CA GLU A 340 -0.90 -26.86 16.75
C GLU A 340 -1.11 -25.98 15.51
N ALA A 341 -1.59 -26.57 14.41
CA ALA A 341 -2.01 -25.86 13.21
C ALA A 341 -3.16 -24.86 13.50
N GLU A 342 -4.16 -25.25 14.31
CA GLU A 342 -5.26 -24.36 14.69
C GLU A 342 -4.80 -23.19 15.58
N LYS A 343 -3.93 -23.46 16.57
CA LYS A 343 -3.36 -22.40 17.43
C LYS A 343 -2.56 -21.38 16.61
N LEU A 344 -1.77 -21.86 15.67
CA LEU A 344 -0.98 -21.02 14.78
C LEU A 344 -1.87 -20.15 13.88
N GLU A 345 -2.93 -20.73 13.30
CA GLU A 345 -3.90 -19.99 12.50
C GLU A 345 -4.56 -18.87 13.31
N GLN A 346 -4.96 -19.15 14.56
CA GLN A 346 -5.52 -18.13 15.45
C GLN A 346 -4.51 -17.01 15.76
N MET A 347 -3.27 -17.36 16.06
CA MET A 347 -2.20 -16.40 16.34
C MET A 347 -1.99 -15.45 15.15
N LEU A 348 -1.97 -15.98 13.93
CA LEU A 348 -1.72 -15.21 12.71
C LEU A 348 -2.93 -14.39 12.24
N LEU A 349 -4.16 -14.81 12.59
CA LEU A 349 -5.39 -14.08 12.25
C LEU A 349 -5.72 -12.95 13.24
N SER A 350 -5.32 -13.07 14.50
CA SER A 350 -5.69 -12.13 15.57
C SER A 350 -5.04 -10.74 15.43
N GLY A 351 -4.01 -10.61 14.59
CA GLY A 351 -3.29 -9.35 14.38
C GLY A 351 -3.81 -8.47 13.24
N SER A 352 -4.84 -8.88 12.48
CA SER A 352 -5.23 -8.10 11.29
C SER A 352 -6.00 -6.82 11.67
N ASP A 353 -5.29 -5.72 11.87
CA ASP A 353 -5.83 -4.36 11.75
C ASP A 353 -6.30 -4.15 10.30
N ARG A 354 -7.50 -4.65 10.00
CA ARG A 354 -8.14 -4.42 8.72
C ARG A 354 -8.64 -2.99 8.73
N TRP A 355 -7.93 -2.11 8.03
CA TRP A 355 -8.49 -0.82 7.66
C TRP A 355 -9.85 -1.07 7.00
N PRO A 356 -10.91 -0.34 7.39
CA PRO A 356 -12.21 -0.52 6.77
C PRO A 356 -12.09 -0.17 5.29
N ASN A 357 -12.48 -1.13 4.45
CA ASN A 357 -12.57 -0.96 3.00
C ASN A 357 -13.45 0.26 2.70
N PRO A 358 -13.14 1.08 1.68
CA PRO A 358 -14.09 2.09 1.23
C PRO A 358 -15.26 1.46 0.48
N ALA A 359 -16.35 2.22 0.34
CA ALA A 359 -17.49 1.90 -0.50
C ALA A 359 -17.65 2.94 -1.61
N SER A 360 -17.73 2.48 -2.86
CA SER A 360 -18.16 3.26 -4.01
C SER A 360 -19.68 3.16 -4.11
N VAL A 361 -20.36 4.29 -3.98
CA VAL A 361 -21.82 4.34 -4.08
C VAL A 361 -22.21 5.11 -5.33
N SER A 362 -23.15 4.57 -6.12
CA SER A 362 -23.66 5.19 -7.33
C SER A 362 -25.17 5.27 -7.37
N CYS A 363 -25.67 6.36 -7.92
CA CYS A 363 -27.09 6.60 -8.22
C CYS A 363 -27.27 6.72 -9.74
N GLU A 364 -28.29 6.05 -10.28
CA GLU A 364 -28.66 6.06 -11.69
C GLU A 364 -30.05 6.66 -11.90
N ASP A 365 -30.14 7.72 -12.70
CA ASP A 365 -31.37 8.42 -13.11
C ASP A 365 -31.09 9.22 -14.39
N GLY A 366 -31.41 8.64 -15.56
CA GLY A 366 -31.07 9.21 -16.88
C GLY A 366 -29.57 9.40 -17.17
N GLY A 367 -28.72 8.97 -16.23
CA GLY A 367 -27.27 9.12 -16.18
C GLY A 367 -26.77 8.56 -14.85
N ARG A 368 -25.45 8.44 -14.66
CA ARG A 368 -24.84 7.84 -13.48
C ARG A 368 -23.97 8.85 -12.72
N ILE A 369 -24.22 8.99 -11.43
CA ILE A 369 -23.38 9.76 -10.51
C ILE A 369 -22.85 8.83 -9.42
N HIS A 370 -21.59 8.98 -9.03
CA HIS A 370 -21.01 8.15 -7.97
C HIS A 370 -19.93 8.87 -7.18
N VAL A 371 -19.69 8.37 -5.97
CA VAL A 371 -18.60 8.80 -5.10
C VAL A 371 -18.14 7.64 -4.22
N THR A 372 -16.84 7.54 -3.99
CA THR A 372 -16.20 6.56 -3.11
C THR A 372 -15.90 7.22 -1.77
N SER A 373 -16.30 6.57 -0.68
CA SER A 373 -16.08 7.04 0.71
C SER A 373 -15.77 5.90 1.66
N GLY A 374 -15.06 6.18 2.75
CA GLY A 374 -14.85 5.28 3.87
C GLY A 374 -16.14 5.06 4.67
N SER A 375 -16.18 3.97 5.45
CA SER A 375 -17.31 3.71 6.35
C SER A 375 -17.49 4.84 7.36
N SER A 376 -18.74 5.27 7.54
CA SER A 376 -19.16 6.38 8.41
C SER A 376 -18.45 7.69 8.09
N GLN A 377 -18.03 7.89 6.83
CA GLN A 377 -17.48 9.13 6.33
C GLN A 377 -18.43 9.74 5.32
N PRO A 378 -18.93 10.97 5.55
CA PRO A 378 -19.77 11.65 4.58
C PRO A 378 -18.92 12.06 3.36
N ALA A 379 -19.47 11.85 2.18
CA ALA A 379 -18.92 12.26 0.91
C ALA A 379 -20.00 12.84 0.00
N PHE A 380 -19.60 13.69 -0.94
CA PHE A 380 -20.50 14.15 -1.98
C PHE A 380 -19.78 14.40 -3.30
N VAL A 381 -20.57 14.36 -4.35
CA VAL A 381 -20.26 14.90 -5.67
C VAL A 381 -21.39 15.84 -6.09
N ALA A 382 -21.04 17.00 -6.62
CA ALA A 382 -21.99 18.00 -7.11
C ALA A 382 -21.53 18.54 -8.46
N ARG A 383 -22.46 18.72 -9.40
CA ARG A 383 -22.20 19.31 -10.71
C ARG A 383 -23.10 20.52 -10.92
N GLY A 384 -22.50 21.63 -11.34
CA GLY A 384 -23.23 22.88 -11.60
C GLY A 384 -22.34 24.11 -11.46
N SER A 385 -22.82 25.24 -12.00
CA SER A 385 -22.14 26.53 -11.89
C SER A 385 -22.33 27.21 -10.51
N ASP A 386 -23.39 26.84 -9.80
CA ASP A 386 -23.72 27.34 -8.46
C ASP A 386 -23.49 26.23 -7.42
N ASP A 387 -22.68 26.53 -6.41
CA ASP A 387 -22.37 25.58 -5.32
C ASP A 387 -23.55 25.44 -4.35
N GLU A 388 -24.40 26.45 -4.24
CA GLU A 388 -25.59 26.43 -3.39
C GLU A 388 -26.74 25.66 -4.05
N ASN A 389 -26.86 25.77 -5.38
CA ASN A 389 -27.90 25.12 -6.17
C ASN A 389 -27.31 24.36 -7.37
N PRO A 390 -26.62 23.23 -7.13
CA PRO A 390 -26.07 22.43 -8.21
C PRO A 390 -27.18 21.84 -9.10
N VAL A 391 -26.81 21.57 -10.35
CA VAL A 391 -27.68 20.88 -11.32
C VAL A 391 -27.91 19.45 -10.87
N ARG A 392 -26.85 18.75 -10.44
CA ARG A 392 -26.94 17.41 -9.85
C ARG A 392 -26.12 17.37 -8.58
N ARG A 393 -26.62 16.68 -7.55
CA ARG A 393 -25.89 16.45 -6.30
C ARG A 393 -26.20 15.07 -5.77
N PHE A 394 -25.15 14.41 -5.30
CA PHE A 394 -25.25 13.14 -4.63
C PHE A 394 -24.37 13.15 -3.38
N ASP A 395 -25.03 13.16 -2.21
CA ASP A 395 -24.43 13.02 -0.89
C ASP A 395 -24.62 11.59 -0.40
N VAL A 396 -23.60 11.02 0.23
CA VAL A 396 -23.67 9.69 0.81
C VAL A 396 -22.80 9.57 2.06
N GLU A 397 -23.27 8.79 3.03
CA GLU A 397 -22.50 8.30 4.16
C GLU A 397 -22.73 6.77 4.26
N PRO A 398 -21.79 5.95 3.77
CA PRO A 398 -21.93 4.50 3.80
C PRO A 398 -21.53 3.95 5.17
N ILE A 399 -22.31 3.01 5.71
CA ILE A 399 -21.97 2.22 6.90
C ILE A 399 -21.78 0.78 6.42
N ILE A 400 -20.55 0.27 6.54
CA ILE A 400 -20.19 -1.06 6.06
C ILE A 400 -20.38 -2.05 7.20
N GLY A 401 -21.42 -2.89 7.06
CA GLY A 401 -21.70 -3.96 8.01
C GLY A 401 -20.90 -5.22 7.71
N GLU A 402 -21.05 -6.19 8.60
CA GLU A 402 -20.54 -7.54 8.38
C GLU A 402 -21.23 -8.20 7.18
N SER A 403 -20.56 -9.16 6.53
CA SER A 403 -21.13 -9.97 5.44
C SER A 403 -21.48 -9.22 4.14
N GLY A 404 -20.85 -8.07 3.86
CA GLY A 404 -21.03 -7.36 2.59
C GLY A 404 -22.36 -6.60 2.48
N ILE A 405 -22.97 -6.27 3.62
CA ILE A 405 -24.17 -5.42 3.69
C ILE A 405 -23.74 -3.97 3.89
N LEU A 406 -24.35 -3.06 3.13
CA LEU A 406 -24.09 -1.62 3.18
C LEU A 406 -25.39 -0.91 3.59
N GLN A 407 -25.35 -0.16 4.69
CA GLN A 407 -26.39 0.82 4.99
C GLN A 407 -25.95 2.17 4.44
N LEU A 408 -26.77 2.79 3.60
CA LEU A 408 -26.45 4.01 2.88
C LEU A 408 -27.40 5.12 3.34
N ASN A 409 -26.88 6.12 4.05
CA ASN A 409 -27.58 7.39 4.20
C ASN A 409 -27.24 8.24 2.98
N PHE A 410 -28.24 8.68 2.22
CA PHE A 410 -27.97 9.40 0.97
C PHE A 410 -28.99 10.50 0.70
N ARG A 411 -28.53 11.50 -0.04
CA ARG A 411 -29.37 12.52 -0.65
C ARG A 411 -29.00 12.64 -2.13
N TYR A 412 -30.00 12.53 -2.98
CA TYR A 412 -29.86 12.71 -4.42
C TYR A 412 -30.76 13.85 -4.90
N GLN A 413 -30.21 14.73 -5.71
CA GLN A 413 -30.91 15.85 -6.32
C GLN A 413 -30.55 15.94 -7.80
N ASP A 414 -31.56 16.04 -8.66
CA ASP A 414 -31.40 16.27 -10.10
C ASP A 414 -32.35 17.37 -10.60
N ASN A 415 -31.76 18.45 -11.09
CA ASN A 415 -32.40 19.62 -11.67
C ASN A 415 -32.12 19.76 -13.19
N SER A 416 -31.64 18.70 -13.85
CA SER A 416 -31.29 18.72 -15.27
C SER A 416 -32.50 19.05 -16.16
N SER A 417 -33.70 18.68 -15.71
CA SER A 417 -34.97 18.93 -16.39
C SER A 417 -35.80 19.96 -15.63
N ARG A 418 -36.29 21.00 -16.33
CA ARG A 418 -37.24 21.96 -15.76
C ARG A 418 -38.64 21.37 -15.53
N ALA A 419 -38.95 20.23 -16.14
CA ALA A 419 -40.26 19.59 -16.05
C ALA A 419 -40.37 18.61 -14.87
N SER A 420 -39.24 18.16 -14.33
CA SER A 420 -39.17 17.12 -13.30
C SER A 420 -37.90 17.34 -12.46
N THR A 421 -38.07 17.89 -11.26
CA THR A 421 -37.01 17.96 -10.27
C THR A 421 -37.08 16.71 -9.41
N VAL A 422 -36.00 15.95 -9.33
CA VAL A 422 -35.91 14.78 -8.45
C VAL A 422 -35.18 15.18 -7.18
N LEU A 423 -35.80 14.91 -6.03
CA LEU A 423 -35.17 15.04 -4.73
C LEU A 423 -35.52 13.81 -3.89
N VAL A 424 -34.49 13.04 -3.52
CA VAL A 424 -34.62 11.88 -2.65
C VAL A 424 -33.66 12.07 -1.48
N ASP A 425 -34.16 11.91 -0.27
CA ASP A 425 -33.38 11.95 0.98
C ASP A 425 -33.84 10.77 1.82
N SER A 426 -32.95 9.78 2.00
CA SER A 426 -33.34 8.50 2.58
C SER A 426 -32.17 7.69 3.12
N THR A 427 -32.54 6.59 3.78
CA THR A 427 -31.62 5.54 4.21
C THR A 427 -32.06 4.23 3.58
N VAL A 428 -31.14 3.50 2.96
CA VAL A 428 -31.41 2.20 2.35
C VAL A 428 -30.31 1.20 2.66
N THR A 429 -30.69 -0.07 2.81
CA THR A 429 -29.75 -1.17 2.94
C THR A 429 -29.60 -1.86 1.60
N VAL A 430 -28.37 -1.96 1.11
CA VAL A 430 -28.04 -2.65 -0.14
C VAL A 430 -27.04 -3.77 0.13
N LYS A 431 -27.11 -4.83 -0.68
CA LYS A 431 -26.06 -5.85 -0.73
C LYS A 431 -24.96 -5.39 -1.66
N ASN A 432 -23.72 -5.77 -1.35
CA ASN A 432 -22.54 -5.41 -2.14
C ASN A 432 -22.73 -5.73 -3.64
N GLY A 433 -22.71 -4.70 -4.48
CA GLY A 433 -22.84 -4.80 -5.93
C GLY A 433 -24.28 -4.99 -6.45
N GLU A 434 -25.28 -5.15 -5.58
CA GLU A 434 -26.66 -5.35 -5.99
C GLU A 434 -27.43 -4.02 -6.06
N PRO A 435 -27.97 -3.62 -7.22
CA PRO A 435 -28.75 -2.38 -7.35
C PRO A 435 -30.12 -2.50 -6.69
N VAL A 436 -30.57 -1.44 -6.04
CA VAL A 436 -31.90 -1.31 -5.43
C VAL A 436 -32.65 -0.13 -6.04
N GLU A 437 -33.89 -0.36 -6.46
CA GLU A 437 -34.80 0.70 -6.89
C GLU A 437 -35.30 1.49 -5.68
N ILE A 438 -35.04 2.79 -5.65
CA ILE A 438 -35.37 3.68 -4.52
C ILE A 438 -36.53 4.63 -4.81
N PHE A 439 -36.79 4.93 -6.08
CA PHE A 439 -37.84 5.87 -6.47
C PHE A 439 -38.27 5.67 -7.94
N ARG A 440 -39.56 5.88 -8.22
CA ARG A 440 -40.14 5.84 -9.58
C ARG A 440 -41.25 6.89 -9.70
N ASP A 441 -40.96 7.99 -10.41
CA ASP A 441 -41.88 9.14 -10.54
C ASP A 441 -42.57 9.21 -11.90
N GLY A 442 -43.21 8.12 -12.31
CA GLY A 442 -43.88 8.06 -13.62
C GLY A 442 -42.95 8.23 -14.84
N SER A 443 -41.64 8.45 -14.63
CA SER A 443 -40.58 8.37 -15.64
C SER A 443 -40.41 6.93 -16.12
N GLU A 444 -39.94 6.76 -17.36
CA GLU A 444 -39.64 5.42 -17.90
C GLU A 444 -38.44 4.76 -17.19
N THR A 445 -37.58 5.55 -16.54
CA THR A 445 -36.37 5.05 -15.87
C THR A 445 -36.47 5.25 -14.36
N PRO A 446 -36.51 4.18 -13.56
CA PRO A 446 -36.51 4.29 -12.10
C PRO A 446 -35.13 4.72 -11.58
N VAL A 447 -35.13 5.43 -10.45
CA VAL A 447 -33.89 5.80 -9.75
C VAL A 447 -33.35 4.56 -9.04
N LYS A 448 -32.12 4.16 -9.35
CA LYS A 448 -31.45 3.00 -8.75
C LYS A 448 -30.22 3.41 -7.97
N LEU A 449 -30.02 2.78 -6.81
CA LEU A 449 -28.84 2.96 -5.98
C LEU A 449 -28.04 1.65 -5.93
N THR A 450 -26.72 1.74 -6.06
CA THR A 450 -25.80 0.60 -5.93
C THR A 450 -24.66 0.97 -4.99
N GLY A 451 -24.29 0.08 -4.07
CA GLY A 451 -23.10 0.22 -3.24
C GLY A 451 -22.12 -0.92 -3.51
N LEU A 452 -20.84 -0.59 -3.72
CA LEU A 452 -19.77 -1.55 -3.96
C LEU A 452 -18.66 -1.35 -2.92
N ILE A 453 -18.33 -2.38 -2.16
CA ILE A 453 -17.13 -2.39 -1.31
C ILE A 453 -15.92 -2.52 -2.24
N VAL A 454 -15.05 -1.52 -2.19
CA VAL A 454 -13.84 -1.45 -3.02
C VAL A 454 -12.69 -2.03 -2.23
N GLU A 455 -11.91 -2.91 -2.85
CA GLU A 455 -10.65 -3.36 -2.25
C GLU A 455 -9.70 -2.16 -2.14
N PRO A 456 -9.10 -1.91 -0.96
CA PRO A 456 -8.25 -0.76 -0.73
C PRO A 456 -7.02 -0.74 -1.66
#